data_AF-A0A1V6CIR0-F1
#
_entry.id   AF-A0A1V6CIR0-F1
#
_cell.length_a   1.000
_cell.length_b   1.000
_cell.length_c   1.000
_cell.angle_alpha   90.00
_cell.angle_beta   90.00
_cell.angle_gamma   90.00
#
_symmetry.space_group_name_H-M   'P 1'
#
loop_
_entity.id
_entity.type
_entity.pdbx_description
1 polymer ?
#
loop_
_entity_poly.entity_id
_entity_poly.type
_entity_poly.pdbx_seq_one_letter_code
_entity_poly.pdbx_strand_id
1 'polypeptide(L)'
;MSKDMFIWLFHRISGVSLIILFGIKILTSYFLLTKDEKPDWALSLHRQPVLDVLILILFTFHSVYGLRTIIMDFGYRNEKRLFLLSNTVASIVSAVLIYLYFIMS
;
A
#
# COMPACT_ATOMS: atom_id res chain seq x y z
N MET A 1 -12.28 12.42 -15.32
CA MET A 1 -10.85 12.32 -14.95
C MET A 1 -10.13 11.52 -16.03
N SER A 2 -9.01 12.00 -16.59
CA SER A 2 -8.20 11.16 -17.49
C SER A 2 -7.50 10.04 -16.69
N LYS A 3 -7.09 8.96 -17.37
CA LYS A 3 -6.37 7.84 -16.72
C LYS A 3 -5.08 8.32 -16.06
N ASP A 4 -4.35 9.19 -16.73
CA ASP A 4 -3.09 9.72 -16.20
C ASP A 4 -3.31 10.68 -15.04
N MET A 5 -4.38 11.48 -15.07
CA MET A 5 -4.77 12.31 -13.93
C MET A 5 -5.17 11.46 -12.71
N PHE A 6 -5.87 10.35 -12.92
CA PHE A 6 -6.18 9.40 -11.84
C PHE A 6 -4.91 8.78 -11.25
N ILE A 7 -4.02 8.22 -12.09
CA ILE A 7 -2.79 7.56 -11.63
C ILE A 7 -1.93 8.54 -10.85
N TRP A 8 -1.75 9.76 -11.37
CA TRP A 8 -0.96 10.81 -10.72
C TRP A 8 -1.54 11.17 -9.36
N LEU A 9 -2.85 11.41 -9.28
CA LEU A 9 -3.52 11.80 -8.04
C LEU A 9 -3.47 10.66 -7.02
N PHE A 10 -3.81 9.45 -7.46
CA PHE A 10 -3.76 8.25 -6.65
C PHE A 10 -2.35 8.03 -6.10
N HIS A 11 -1.31 8.11 -6.93
CA HIS A 11 0.07 7.86 -6.51
C HIS A 11 0.50 8.85 -5.41
N ARG A 12 0.06 10.10 -5.50
CA ARG A 12 0.35 11.14 -4.50
C ARG A 12 -0.38 10.91 -3.18
N ILE A 13 -1.69 10.73 -3.26
CA ILE A 13 -2.54 10.52 -2.07
C ILE A 13 -2.12 9.23 -1.36
N SER A 14 -1.99 8.12 -2.11
CA SER A 14 -1.54 6.84 -1.55
C SER A 14 -0.17 6.94 -0.89
N GLY A 15 0.77 7.70 -1.45
CA GLY A 15 2.09 7.91 -0.85
C GLY A 15 2.01 8.59 0.51
N VAL A 16 1.26 9.70 0.60
CA VAL A 16 1.05 10.41 1.86
C VAL A 16 0.31 9.53 2.87
N SER A 17 -0.73 8.82 2.43
CA SER A 17 -1.46 7.86 3.27
C SER A 17 -0.54 6.77 3.82
N LEU A 18 0.33 6.20 2.99
CA LEU A 18 1.27 5.16 3.40
C LEU A 18 2.30 5.65 4.42
N ILE A 19 2.79 6.89 4.29
CA ILE A 19 3.67 7.49 5.31
C ILE A 19 2.98 7.49 6.68
N ILE A 20 1.71 7.90 6.73
CA ILE A 20 0.93 7.94 7.97
C ILE A 20 0.67 6.52 8.50
N LEU A 21 0.19 5.61 7.65
CA LEU A 21 -0.19 4.25 8.03
C LEU A 21 1.00 3.43 8.52
N PHE A 22 2.12 3.45 7.80
CA PHE A 22 3.35 2.80 8.26
C PHE A 22 3.92 3.50 9.49
N GLY A 23 3.82 4.83 9.59
CA GLY A 23 4.20 5.56 10.80
C GLY A 23 3.46 5.06 12.04
N ILE A 24 2.14 4.84 11.93
CA ILE A 24 1.33 4.23 12.99
C ILE A 24 1.85 2.83 13.34
N LYS A 25 2.08 1.97 12.33
CA LYS A 25 2.55 0.59 12.55
C LYS A 25 3.93 0.56 13.22
N ILE A 26 4.89 1.37 12.74
CA ILE A 26 6.24 1.46 13.30
C ILE A 26 6.19 1.97 14.75
N LEU A 27 5.43 3.06 15.01
CA LEU A 27 5.32 3.63 16.35
C LEU A 27 4.68 2.65 17.33
N THR A 28 3.58 2.01 16.94
CA THR A 28 2.90 1.04 17.81
C THR A 28 3.74 -0.22 18.02
N SER A 29 4.45 -0.72 16.99
CA SER A 29 5.41 -1.81 17.13
C SER A 29 6.53 -1.47 18.11
N TYR A 30 7.06 -0.25 18.10
CA TYR A 30 8.08 0.18 19.07
C TYR A 30 7.58 -0.02 20.50
N PHE A 31 6.37 0.45 20.83
CA PHE A 31 5.80 0.23 22.17
C PHE A 31 5.55 -1.23 22.50
N LEU A 32 5.08 -2.03 21.53
CA LEU A 32 4.75 -3.44 21.74
C LEU A 32 5.99 -4.35 21.87
N LEU A 33 7.15 -3.91 21.37
CA LEU A 33 8.41 -4.65 21.43
C LEU A 33 9.31 -4.22 22.59
N THR A 34 9.24 -2.96 23.02
CA THR A 34 10.24 -2.38 23.96
C THR A 34 9.75 -2.17 25.38
N LYS A 35 8.43 -2.16 25.62
CA LYS A 35 7.87 -1.97 26.96
C LYS A 35 7.42 -3.28 27.56
N ASP A 36 7.78 -3.48 28.83
CA ASP A 36 7.27 -4.58 29.65
C ASP A 36 5.74 -4.46 29.82
N GLU A 37 5.27 -3.26 30.15
CA GLU A 37 3.84 -2.91 30.16
C GLU A 37 3.43 -2.27 28.84
N LYS A 38 2.73 -3.06 28.02
CA LYS A 38 2.29 -2.66 26.67
C LYS A 38 1.04 -1.77 26.78
N PRO A 39 1.07 -0.53 26.25
CA PRO A 39 -0.09 0.34 26.31
C PRO A 39 -1.27 -0.21 25.49
N ASP A 40 -2.47 -0.22 26.08
CA ASP A 40 -3.67 -0.75 25.43
C ASP A 40 -4.02 -0.05 24.10
N TRP A 41 -3.79 1.26 24.04
CA TRP A 41 -4.02 2.03 22.81
C TRP A 41 -3.11 1.58 21.66
N ALA A 42 -1.86 1.21 21.97
CA ALA A 42 -0.91 0.76 20.96
C ALA A 42 -1.31 -0.61 20.43
N LEU A 43 -1.74 -1.51 21.31
CA LEU A 43 -2.25 -2.83 20.93
C LEU A 43 -3.53 -2.73 20.10
N SER A 44 -4.49 -1.91 20.54
CA SER A 44 -5.78 -1.71 19.88
C SER A 44 -5.60 -1.16 18.47
N LEU A 45 -4.73 -0.15 18.30
CA LEU A 45 -4.47 0.45 17.00
C LEU A 45 -3.62 -0.46 16.09
N HIS A 46 -2.62 -1.15 16.64
CA HIS A 46 -1.75 -2.05 15.88
C HIS A 46 -2.51 -3.25 15.31
N ARG A 47 -3.55 -3.73 15.99
CA ARG A 47 -4.32 -4.91 15.56
C ARG A 47 -5.55 -4.61 14.69
N GLN A 48 -5.72 -3.37 14.22
CA GLN A 48 -6.87 -3.03 13.38
C GLN A 48 -6.74 -3.65 11.97
N PRO A 49 -7.57 -4.66 11.62
CA PRO A 49 -7.44 -5.35 10.34
C PRO A 49 -7.73 -4.43 9.15
N VAL A 50 -8.56 -3.41 9.35
CA VAL A 50 -8.85 -2.40 8.32
C VAL A 50 -7.59 -1.64 7.93
N LEU A 51 -6.71 -1.31 8.89
CA LEU A 51 -5.45 -0.62 8.60
C LEU A 51 -4.49 -1.52 7.83
N ASP A 52 -4.42 -2.81 8.18
CA ASP A 52 -3.57 -3.78 7.48
C ASP A 52 -4.01 -4.00 6.03
N VAL A 53 -5.30 -4.25 5.81
CA VAL A 53 -5.86 -4.39 4.46
C VAL A 53 -5.64 -3.11 3.64
N LEU A 54 -5.85 -1.94 4.25
CA LEU A 54 -5.62 -0.65 3.58
C LEU A 54 -4.14 -0.48 3.19
N ILE A 55 -3.21 -0.80 4.09
CA ILE A 55 -1.76 -0.79 3.78
C ILE A 55 -1.45 -1.73 2.63
N LEU A 56 -1.94 -2.97 2.64
CA LEU A 56 -1.67 -3.95 1.60
C LEU A 56 -2.13 -3.46 0.22
N ILE A 57 -3.34 -2.90 0.12
CA ILE A 57 -3.87 -2.36 -1.13
C ILE A 57 -3.07 -1.13 -1.56
N LEU A 58 -2.93 -0.14 -0.68
CA LEU A 58 -2.28 1.12 -1.03
C LEU A 58 -0.82 0.91 -1.40
N PHE A 59 -0.08 0.10 -0.63
CA PHE A 59 1.32 -0.19 -0.89
C PHE A 59 1.50 -0.87 -2.24
N THR A 60 0.72 -1.91 -2.51
CA THR A 60 0.81 -2.66 -3.77
C THR A 60 0.53 -1.76 -4.98
N PHE A 61 -0.57 -1.02 -4.97
CA PHE A 61 -0.90 -0.12 -6.09
C PHE A 61 0.08 1.04 -6.21
N HIS A 62 0.52 1.64 -5.11
CA HIS A 62 1.51 2.72 -5.11
C HIS A 62 2.84 2.26 -5.73
N SER A 63 3.35 1.11 -5.31
CA SER A 63 4.60 0.55 -5.83
C SER A 63 4.50 0.20 -7.31
N VAL A 64 3.41 -0.44 -7.75
CA VAL A 64 3.23 -0.80 -9.17
C VAL A 64 3.09 0.45 -10.06
N TYR A 65 2.38 1.50 -9.61
CA TYR A 65 2.33 2.76 -10.35
C TYR A 65 3.64 3.55 -10.33
N GLY A 66 4.44 3.44 -9.28
CA GLY A 66 5.82 3.94 -9.25
C GLY A 66 6.67 3.25 -10.32
N LEU A 67 6.60 1.91 -10.39
CA LEU A 67 7.29 1.13 -11.43
C LEU A 67 6.82 1.50 -12.84
N ARG A 68 5.51 1.71 -13.05
CA ARG A 68 4.99 2.22 -14.32
C ARG A 68 5.66 3.53 -14.71
N THR A 69 5.76 4.47 -13.77
CA THR A 69 6.40 5.77 -14.01
C THR A 69 7.85 5.59 -14.43
N ILE A 70 8.62 4.79 -13.68
CA ILE A 70 10.02 4.48 -13.99
C ILE A 70 10.17 3.87 -15.40
N ILE A 71 9.30 2.93 -15.77
CA ILE A 71 9.31 2.28 -17.10
C ILE A 71 9.02 3.29 -18.23
N MET A 72 8.10 4.22 -17.99
CA MET A 72 7.81 5.30 -18.95
C MET A 72 8.98 6.27 -19.09
N ASP A 73 9.65 6.59 -17.98
CA ASP A 73 10.84 7.46 -17.97
C ASP A 73 12.01 6.84 -18.74
N PHE A 74 12.11 5.50 -18.77
CA PHE A 74 13.05 4.76 -19.62
C PHE A 74 12.63 4.69 -21.11
N GLY A 75 11.54 5.34 -21.51
CA GLY A 75 11.16 5.51 -22.91
C GLY A 75 10.11 4.53 -23.43
N TYR A 76 9.48 3.72 -22.59
CA TYR A 76 8.37 2.88 -23.01
C TYR A 76 7.10 3.72 -23.30
N ARG A 77 6.57 3.65 -24.53
CA ARG A 77 5.50 4.56 -25.01
C ARG A 77 4.09 3.96 -25.08
N ASN A 78 3.91 2.67 -24.79
CA ASN A 78 2.58 2.03 -24.88
C ASN A 78 1.81 2.13 -23.56
N GLU A 79 1.33 3.33 -23.25
CA GLU A 79 0.65 3.65 -21.98
C GLU A 79 -0.60 2.81 -21.72
N LYS A 80 -1.37 2.48 -22.76
CA LYS A 80 -2.60 1.67 -22.63
C LYS A 80 -2.27 0.27 -22.11
N ARG A 81 -1.25 -0.38 -22.69
CA ARG A 81 -0.80 -1.70 -22.26
C ARG A 81 -0.21 -1.64 -20.85
N LEU A 82 0.60 -0.62 -20.57
CA LEU A 82 1.24 -0.48 -19.26
C LEU A 82 0.20 -0.21 -18.16
N PHE A 83 -0.82 0.60 -18.45
CA PHE A 83 -1.94 0.83 -17.56
C PHE A 83 -2.70 -0.46 -17.24
N LEU A 84 -3.05 -1.25 -18.26
CA LEU A 84 -3.74 -2.52 -18.07
C LEU A 84 -2.89 -3.49 -17.23
N LEU A 85 -1.63 -3.70 -17.61
CA LEU A 85 -0.70 -4.57 -16.89
C LEU A 85 -0.52 -4.14 -15.43
N SER A 86 -0.34 -2.84 -15.19
CA SER A 86 -0.17 -2.30 -13.84
C SER A 86 -1.38 -2.60 -12.96
N ASN A 87 -2.60 -2.35 -13.47
CA ASN A 87 -3.83 -2.63 -12.72
C ASN A 87 -4.04 -4.13 -12.48
N THR A 88 -3.82 -4.96 -13.50
CA THR A 88 -3.96 -6.41 -13.38
C THR A 88 -2.98 -6.97 -12.34
N VAL A 89 -1.68 -6.61 -12.44
CA VAL A 89 -0.66 -7.08 -11.50
C VAL A 89 -0.96 -6.59 -10.09
N ALA A 90 -1.24 -5.30 -9.90
CA ALA A 90 -1.54 -4.75 -8.58
C ALA A 90 -2.79 -5.40 -7.95
N SER A 91 -3.82 -5.67 -8.75
CA SER A 91 -5.05 -6.31 -8.27
C SER A 91 -4.83 -7.76 -7.85
N ILE A 92 -4.11 -8.54 -8.67
CA ILE A 92 -3.79 -9.95 -8.35
C ILE A 92 -2.93 -10.02 -7.10
N VAL A 93 -1.85 -9.22 -7.04
CA VAL A 93 -0.95 -9.21 -5.87
C VAL A 93 -1.72 -8.77 -4.61
N SER A 94 -2.53 -7.72 -4.69
CA SER A 94 -3.34 -7.28 -3.54
C SER A 94 -4.31 -8.37 -3.09
N ALA A 95 -5.01 -9.04 -4.02
CA ALA A 95 -5.96 -10.10 -3.68
C ALA A 95 -5.26 -11.29 -3.01
N VAL A 96 -4.09 -11.70 -3.53
CA VAL A 96 -3.28 -12.77 -2.92
C VAL A 96 -2.81 -12.36 -1.53
N LEU A 97 -2.29 -11.15 -1.35
CA LEU A 97 -1.83 -10.67 -0.04
C LEU A 97 -2.97 -10.57 0.97
N ILE A 98 -4.14 -10.09 0.57
CA ILE A 98 -5.33 -10.03 1.43
C ILE A 98 -5.79 -11.44 1.81
N TYR A 99 -5.82 -12.37 0.85
CA TYR A 99 -6.16 -13.76 1.12
C TYR A 99 -5.19 -14.40 2.13
N LEU A 100 -3.89 -14.22 1.92
CA LEU A 100 -2.86 -14.71 2.84
C LEU A 100 -2.99 -14.06 4.23
N TYR A 101 -3.27 -12.75 4.28
CA TYR A 101 -3.49 -12.04 5.53
C TYR A 101 -4.59 -12.71 6.36
N PHE A 102 -5.77 -12.95 5.79
CA PHE A 102 -6.89 -13.57 6.52
C PHE A 102 -6.69 -15.05 6.88
N ILE A 103 -5.78 -15.76 6.22
CA ILE A 103 -5.44 -17.14 6.56
C ILE A 103 -4.40 -17.22 7.68
N MET A 104 -3.51 -16.22 7.76
CA MET A 104 -2.35 -16.24 8.66
C MET A 104 -2.52 -15.33 9.89
N SER A 105 -3.50 -14.43 9.90
CA SER A 105 -3.81 -13.52 11.01
C SER A 105 -4.71 -14.18 12.06
#